data_AF-A0A414IL66-F1
#
_entry.id   AF-A0A414IL66-F1
#
_cell.length_a   1.000
_cell.length_b   1.000
_cell.length_c   1.000
_cell.angle_alpha   90.00
_cell.angle_beta   90.00
_cell.angle_gamma   90.00
#
_symmetry.space_group_name_H-M   'P 1'
#
loop_
_entity.id
_entity.type
_entity.pdbx_description
1 polymer ?
#
loop_
_entity_poly.entity_id
_entity_poly.type
_entity_poly.pdbx_seq_one_letter_code
_entity_poly.pdbx_strand_id
1 'polypeptide(L)'
;MSKRYNHYHVKIDFDKKRPECNIGNLYSEYMSGKTNKDSFHFLSNSFTLIASRSKMFVDGTILSNSTNSINSQLLKGLLYYYSLAKDFPNIKQISIIRKRAKSIDFNYKECKTDIIQPIIGSGNKKFSLQKDKLKVIFEETEKGNAMRIALSYWLKGIASKEKYYKFDHLWRAYNRLFMYQGNTSKEVDCMSKMRIFIINNKNLFTNTLKITNAYTNNELRDFRWRSLILNDYATSKKTKAFHDFILRYHDIRIMKLFNEILPYRIDFLNQENLFRNVQTHISSNTTLHDVELIPLLSIKYAYFVRNKMFHGEIPDSTFKIHKNNEDIEIDRLNDILSTLIFELLNNNDMLR
;
A
#
# COMPACT_ATOMS: atom_id res chain seq x y z
N MET A 1 1.82 -15.61 36.47
CA MET A 1 1.28 -14.59 35.53
C MET A 1 1.18 -13.27 36.28
N SER A 2 1.69 -12.16 35.75
CA SER A 2 1.52 -10.84 36.39
C SER A 2 0.03 -10.45 36.37
N LYS A 3 -0.53 -10.14 37.54
CA LYS A 3 -1.93 -9.71 37.66
C LYS A 3 -2.11 -8.35 36.97
N ARG A 4 -3.21 -8.20 36.22
CA ARG A 4 -3.51 -7.00 35.41
C ARG A 4 -4.59 -6.17 36.07
N TYR A 5 -4.16 -5.26 36.93
CA TYR A 5 -5.06 -4.47 37.77
C TYR A 5 -5.47 -3.13 37.16
N ASN A 6 -4.85 -2.72 36.05
CA ASN A 6 -5.13 -1.43 35.42
C ASN A 6 -6.02 -1.66 34.19
N HIS A 7 -7.27 -1.22 34.28
CA HIS A 7 -8.26 -1.32 33.21
C HIS A 7 -8.39 0.03 32.52
N TYR A 8 -7.91 0.11 31.28
CA TYR A 8 -7.90 1.30 30.45
C TYR A 8 -9.11 1.30 29.53
N HIS A 9 -9.82 2.43 29.50
CA HIS A 9 -10.85 2.76 28.53
C HIS A 9 -10.34 3.97 27.74
N VAL A 10 -9.86 3.73 26.53
CA VAL A 10 -9.37 4.79 25.64
C VAL A 10 -10.40 5.03 24.56
N LYS A 11 -11.02 6.21 24.54
CA LYS A 11 -12.03 6.59 23.56
C LYS A 11 -11.47 7.61 22.59
N ILE A 12 -11.69 7.37 21.30
CA ILE A 12 -11.38 8.28 20.20
C ILE A 12 -12.71 8.79 19.65
N ASP A 13 -12.94 10.10 19.76
CA ASP A 13 -14.12 10.78 19.22
C ASP A 13 -13.76 11.52 17.93
N PHE A 14 -14.54 11.29 16.87
CA PHE A 14 -14.38 11.94 15.57
C PHE A 14 -15.37 13.10 15.38
N ASP A 15 -15.07 13.95 14.40
CA ASP A 15 -15.82 15.15 14.05
C ASP A 15 -17.28 14.92 13.63
N LYS A 16 -17.57 13.80 12.96
CA LYS A 16 -18.87 13.50 12.34
C LYS A 16 -19.27 12.04 12.55
N LYS A 17 -20.58 11.79 12.53
CA LYS A 17 -21.17 10.44 12.49
C LYS A 17 -21.04 9.82 11.09
N ARG A 18 -20.68 8.55 11.04
CA ARG A 18 -20.41 7.69 9.88
C ARG A 18 -21.07 6.33 10.15
N PRO A 19 -22.32 6.13 9.70
CA PRO A 19 -23.08 4.91 9.99
C PRO A 19 -22.35 3.62 9.61
N GLU A 20 -21.54 3.66 8.55
CA GLU A 20 -20.75 2.53 8.08
C GLU A 20 -19.70 2.03 9.10
N CYS A 21 -19.24 2.91 9.99
CA CYS A 21 -18.30 2.59 11.08
C CYS A 21 -18.96 2.00 12.32
N ASN A 22 -20.30 1.94 12.38
CA ASN A 22 -21.01 1.30 13.49
C ASN A 22 -20.97 -0.22 13.34
N ILE A 23 -19.95 -0.85 13.92
CA ILE A 23 -19.70 -2.32 13.81
C ILE A 23 -20.03 -3.05 15.11
N GLY A 24 -20.04 -2.35 16.26
CA GLY A 24 -20.15 -2.99 17.56
C GLY A 24 -18.80 -3.51 18.05
N ASN A 25 -18.80 -4.71 18.64
CA ASN A 25 -17.63 -5.23 19.37
C ASN A 25 -16.69 -6.04 18.47
N LEU A 26 -15.39 -5.78 18.59
CA LEU A 26 -14.32 -6.61 18.02
C LEU A 26 -13.27 -6.91 19.09
N TYR A 27 -12.56 -8.03 18.91
CA TYR A 27 -11.51 -8.46 19.82
C TYR A 27 -10.19 -8.57 19.07
N SER A 28 -9.11 -8.18 19.74
CA SER A 28 -7.79 -8.12 19.14
C SER A 28 -6.77 -8.67 20.12
N GLU A 29 -5.97 -9.60 19.63
CA GLU A 29 -4.78 -10.02 20.35
C GLU A 29 -3.74 -8.90 20.31
N TYR A 30 -2.88 -8.84 21.32
CA TYR A 30 -1.76 -7.90 21.34
C TYR A 30 -0.45 -8.64 21.54
N MET A 31 0.58 -8.20 20.82
CA MET A 31 1.93 -8.73 20.92
C MET A 31 2.39 -8.77 22.39
N SER A 32 2.95 -9.90 22.84
CA SER A 32 3.31 -10.27 24.23
C SER A 32 2.18 -10.74 25.17
N GLY A 33 0.91 -10.64 24.78
CA GLY A 33 -0.19 -11.24 25.52
C GLY A 33 -0.30 -12.73 25.20
N LYS A 34 0.14 -13.63 26.09
CA LYS A 34 0.04 -15.10 25.96
C LYS A 34 -1.42 -15.62 25.77
N THR A 35 -2.13 -15.31 24.68
CA THR A 35 -3.58 -15.48 24.37
C THR A 35 -4.54 -14.35 24.80
N ASN A 36 -4.02 -13.19 25.22
CA ASN A 36 -4.89 -12.15 25.78
C ASN A 36 -5.42 -11.21 24.71
N LYS A 37 -6.69 -10.81 24.87
CA LYS A 37 -7.40 -9.95 23.95
C LYS A 37 -7.81 -8.65 24.62
N ASP A 38 -7.70 -7.56 23.88
CA ASP A 38 -8.38 -6.31 24.17
C ASP A 38 -9.67 -6.26 23.34
N SER A 39 -10.64 -5.46 23.79
CA SER A 39 -11.91 -5.28 23.06
C SER A 39 -12.02 -3.87 22.53
N PHE A 40 -12.49 -3.75 21.29
CA PHE A 40 -12.90 -2.51 20.66
C PHE A 40 -14.41 -2.44 20.60
N HIS A 41 -14.96 -1.26 20.85
CA HIS A 41 -16.36 -0.93 20.60
C HIS A 41 -16.45 0.20 19.58
N PHE A 42 -16.87 -0.12 18.35
CA PHE A 42 -16.95 0.81 17.24
C PHE A 42 -18.36 1.36 17.07
N LEU A 43 -18.49 2.69 17.13
CA LEU A 43 -19.72 3.44 16.93
C LEU A 43 -19.59 4.37 15.71
N SER A 44 -20.69 4.99 15.30
CA SER A 44 -20.70 5.85 14.11
C SER A 44 -19.76 7.06 14.17
N ASN A 45 -19.43 7.59 15.35
CA ASN A 45 -18.56 8.77 15.49
C ASN A 45 -17.38 8.54 16.42
N SER A 46 -17.15 7.32 16.87
CA SER A 46 -16.12 7.03 17.86
C SER A 46 -15.76 5.56 17.87
N PHE A 47 -14.63 5.24 18.50
CA PHE A 47 -14.42 3.90 19.01
C PHE A 47 -13.80 3.95 20.41
N THR A 48 -14.04 2.90 21.19
CA THR A 48 -13.44 2.72 22.51
C THR A 48 -12.60 1.45 22.54
N LEU A 49 -11.33 1.57 22.91
CA LEU A 49 -10.45 0.45 23.25
C LEU A 49 -10.55 0.20 24.76
N ILE A 50 -10.87 -1.04 25.13
CA ILE A 50 -10.84 -1.51 26.52
C ILE A 50 -9.70 -2.52 26.65
N ALA A 51 -8.71 -2.17 27.46
CA ALA A 51 -7.47 -2.92 27.60
C ALA A 51 -7.08 -3.08 29.06
N SER A 52 -6.50 -4.23 29.41
CA SER A 52 -6.02 -4.48 30.78
C SER A 52 -4.51 -4.70 30.79
N ARG A 53 -3.78 -4.02 31.68
CA ARG A 53 -2.30 -4.13 31.79
C ARG A 53 -1.83 -4.23 33.23
N SER A 54 -0.66 -4.86 33.41
CA SER A 54 0.04 -4.91 34.70
C SER A 54 0.76 -3.60 35.01
N LYS A 55 1.42 -3.01 34.01
CA LYS A 55 2.07 -1.70 34.14
C LYS A 55 1.02 -0.59 34.23
N MET A 56 1.28 0.32 35.15
CA MET A 56 0.51 1.54 35.33
C MET A 56 1.15 2.68 34.53
N PHE A 57 0.31 3.43 33.82
CA PHE A 57 0.62 4.69 33.15
C PHE A 57 -0.17 5.80 33.84
N VAL A 58 0.50 6.93 34.08
CA VAL A 58 0.01 8.04 34.92
C VAL A 58 -0.16 9.35 34.14
N ASP A 59 0.03 9.30 32.83
CA ASP A 59 -0.01 10.43 31.91
C ASP A 59 -0.49 9.98 30.52
N GLY A 60 -0.48 10.90 29.56
CA GLY A 60 -0.82 10.67 28.16
C GLY A 60 0.21 9.85 27.36
N THR A 61 1.30 9.35 27.96
CA THR A 61 2.39 8.67 27.21
C THR A 61 1.95 7.39 26.49
N ILE A 62 0.76 6.87 26.80
CA ILE A 62 0.09 5.82 26.03
C ILE A 62 -0.09 6.23 24.56
N LEU A 63 -0.26 7.52 24.26
CA LEU A 63 -0.53 8.03 22.92
C LEU A 63 0.74 8.26 22.08
N SER A 64 1.89 8.51 22.73
CA SER A 64 3.14 8.88 22.04
C SER A 64 4.20 7.77 21.99
N ASN A 65 4.04 6.69 22.76
CA ASN A 65 5.04 5.61 22.82
C ASN A 65 4.68 4.40 21.94
N SER A 66 5.41 4.22 20.83
CA SER A 66 5.22 3.11 19.87
C SER A 66 5.51 1.72 20.45
N THR A 67 6.32 1.62 21.50
CA THR A 67 6.60 0.34 22.20
C THR A 67 5.47 -0.05 23.17
N ASN A 68 4.50 0.85 23.41
CA ASN A 68 3.38 0.57 24.28
C ASN A 68 2.31 -0.26 23.55
N SER A 69 2.04 -1.46 24.06
CA SER A 69 0.98 -2.33 23.51
C SER A 69 -0.41 -1.67 23.40
N ILE A 70 -0.78 -0.74 24.27
CA ILE A 70 -2.06 0.00 24.15
C ILE A 70 -1.98 0.94 22.93
N ASN A 71 -0.85 1.62 22.70
CA ASN A 71 -0.63 2.44 21.51
C ASN A 71 -0.78 1.60 20.23
N SER A 72 -0.12 0.44 20.17
CA SER A 72 -0.22 -0.46 19.03
C SER A 72 -1.66 -0.89 18.74
N GLN A 73 -2.46 -1.13 19.79
CA GLN A 73 -3.89 -1.44 19.65
C GLN A 73 -4.70 -0.23 19.19
N LEU A 74 -4.43 0.97 19.71
CA LEU A 74 -5.07 2.19 19.21
C LEU A 74 -4.82 2.40 17.71
N LEU A 75 -3.61 2.14 17.22
CA LEU A 75 -3.30 2.20 15.80
C LEU A 75 -4.13 1.20 14.98
N LYS A 76 -4.37 -0.03 15.48
CA LYS A 76 -5.29 -0.99 14.83
C LYS A 76 -6.71 -0.43 14.75
N GLY A 77 -7.21 0.13 15.85
CA GLY A 77 -8.54 0.74 15.90
C GLY A 77 -8.69 1.92 14.94
N LEU A 78 -7.70 2.79 14.88
CA LEU A 78 -7.63 3.89 13.92
C LEU A 78 -7.63 3.37 12.49
N LEU A 79 -6.73 2.44 12.16
CA LEU A 79 -6.66 1.85 10.81
C LEU A 79 -8.00 1.23 10.41
N TYR A 80 -8.65 0.49 11.30
CA TYR A 80 -9.97 -0.09 11.03
C TYR A 80 -11.02 0.99 10.75
N TYR A 81 -11.15 1.98 11.65
CA TYR A 81 -12.13 3.05 11.52
C TYR A 81 -11.93 3.87 10.25
N TYR A 82 -10.68 4.27 9.97
CA TYR A 82 -10.35 4.99 8.74
C TYR A 82 -10.53 4.13 7.51
N SER A 83 -10.46 2.81 7.57
CA SER A 83 -10.70 1.97 6.39
C SER A 83 -12.17 1.80 6.06
N LEU A 84 -13.04 1.89 7.07
CA LEU A 84 -14.49 1.81 6.90
C LEU A 84 -15.11 3.14 6.50
N ALA A 85 -14.61 4.25 7.05
CA ALA A 85 -15.14 5.57 6.76
C ALA A 85 -15.11 5.89 5.25
N LYS A 86 -16.19 6.43 4.72
CA LYS A 86 -16.25 6.85 3.30
C LYS A 86 -15.46 8.12 2.99
N ASP A 87 -14.99 8.84 4.00
CA ASP A 87 -14.19 10.06 3.92
C ASP A 87 -12.97 9.98 4.86
N PHE A 88 -12.29 11.10 5.11
CA PHE A 88 -11.13 11.19 6.00
C PHE A 88 -11.49 11.89 7.33
N PRO A 89 -11.90 11.16 8.38
CA PRO A 89 -12.28 11.72 9.67
C PRO A 89 -11.18 12.54 10.34
N ASN A 90 -11.57 13.62 11.03
CA ASN A 90 -10.71 14.27 12.00
C ASN A 90 -11.02 13.75 13.41
N ILE A 91 -9.97 13.44 14.17
CA ILE A 91 -10.09 13.18 15.61
C ILE A 91 -10.37 14.51 16.30
N LYS A 92 -11.49 14.58 17.00
CA LYS A 92 -11.91 15.74 17.79
C LYS A 92 -11.35 15.70 19.20
N GLN A 93 -11.29 14.50 19.78
CA GLN A 93 -10.91 14.32 21.18
C GLN A 93 -10.44 12.88 21.42
N ILE A 94 -9.45 12.75 22.30
CA ILE A 94 -9.04 11.46 22.87
C ILE A 94 -9.27 11.55 24.38
N SER A 95 -9.92 10.54 24.98
CA SER A 95 -10.02 10.42 26.43
C SER A 95 -9.55 9.07 26.93
N ILE A 96 -8.85 9.06 28.06
CA ILE A 96 -8.34 7.87 28.72
C ILE A 96 -8.87 7.85 30.14
N ILE A 97 -9.57 6.78 30.50
CA ILE A 97 -9.97 6.48 31.86
C ILE A 97 -9.24 5.21 32.28
N ARG A 98 -8.48 5.25 33.37
CA ARG A 98 -7.87 4.05 33.96
C ARG A 98 -8.51 3.77 35.30
N LYS A 99 -9.18 2.63 35.38
CA LYS A 99 -9.83 2.09 36.59
C LYS A 99 -8.95 1.08 37.28
N ARG A 100 -8.94 1.11 38.61
CA ARG A 100 -8.29 0.12 39.49
C ARG A 100 -9.14 -0.05 40.74
N ALA A 101 -9.31 -1.30 41.19
CA ALA A 101 -10.08 -1.60 42.40
C ALA A 101 -9.56 -0.81 43.60
N LYS A 102 -10.47 -0.15 44.33
CA LYS A 102 -10.17 0.64 45.53
C LYS A 102 -9.17 1.79 45.29
N SER A 103 -9.16 2.38 44.10
CA SER A 103 -8.34 3.54 43.76
C SER A 103 -9.16 4.57 42.99
N ILE A 104 -8.78 5.84 43.10
CA ILE A 104 -9.39 6.91 42.30
C ILE A 104 -9.06 6.68 40.81
N ASP A 105 -10.06 6.87 39.95
CA ASP A 105 -9.91 6.77 38.52
C ASP A 105 -8.95 7.84 38.00
N PHE A 106 -7.98 7.42 37.19
CA PHE A 106 -7.15 8.36 36.45
C PHE A 106 -7.90 8.79 35.19
N ASN A 107 -7.91 10.09 34.93
CA ASN A 107 -8.58 10.71 33.79
C ASN A 107 -7.58 11.56 33.01
N TYR A 108 -7.57 11.38 31.70
CA TYR A 108 -6.75 12.16 30.78
C TYR A 108 -7.53 12.47 29.52
N LYS A 109 -7.28 13.65 28.94
CA LYS A 109 -8.00 14.13 27.76
C LYS A 109 -7.11 15.04 26.92
N GLU A 110 -7.12 14.82 25.61
CA GLU A 110 -6.55 15.72 24.60
C GLU A 110 -7.65 16.18 23.64
N CYS A 111 -7.58 17.44 23.22
CA CYS A 111 -8.50 18.04 22.26
C CYS A 111 -7.84 18.15 20.87
N LYS A 112 -8.66 18.39 19.84
CA LYS A 112 -8.22 18.46 18.44
C LYS A 112 -6.93 19.26 18.20
N THR A 113 -6.75 20.38 18.90
CA THR A 113 -5.58 21.28 18.75
C THR A 113 -4.26 20.61 19.10
N ASP A 114 -4.30 19.61 19.98
CA ASP A 114 -3.10 18.94 20.52
C ASP A 114 -2.85 17.60 19.81
N ILE A 115 -3.77 17.17 18.95
CA ILE A 115 -3.75 15.86 18.30
C ILE A 115 -3.16 15.97 16.90
N ILE A 116 -2.03 15.31 16.70
CA ILE A 116 -1.48 15.04 15.36
C ILE A 116 -2.45 14.11 14.62
N GLN A 117 -3.12 14.62 13.59
CA GLN A 117 -4.07 13.84 12.81
C GLN A 117 -3.34 12.74 12.03
N PRO A 118 -3.71 11.45 12.19
CA PRO A 118 -2.99 10.36 11.54
C PRO A 118 -3.15 10.38 10.01
N ILE A 119 -4.27 10.91 9.53
CA ILE A 119 -4.58 11.11 8.12
C ILE A 119 -5.13 12.53 7.94
N ILE A 120 -4.50 13.29 7.05
CA ILE A 120 -4.97 14.61 6.62
C ILE A 120 -5.45 14.46 5.19
N GLY A 121 -6.75 14.58 4.97
CA GLY A 121 -7.37 14.41 3.66
C GLY A 121 -8.71 15.11 3.59
N SER A 122 -9.22 15.30 2.37
CA SER A 122 -10.53 15.91 2.14
C SER A 122 -11.30 15.14 1.06
N GLY A 123 -12.62 15.12 1.18
CA GLY A 123 -13.49 14.47 0.21
C GLY A 123 -13.73 12.98 0.49
N ASN A 124 -14.41 12.33 -0.45
CA ASN A 124 -14.80 10.94 -0.35
C ASN A 124 -13.73 10.02 -0.93
N LYS A 125 -13.58 8.84 -0.33
CA LYS A 125 -12.76 7.76 -0.86
C LYS A 125 -13.44 7.17 -2.08
N LYS A 126 -12.64 6.91 -3.11
CA LYS A 126 -13.07 6.20 -4.33
C LYS A 126 -13.48 4.75 -4.03
N PHE A 127 -12.83 4.13 -3.04
CA PHE A 127 -12.99 2.71 -2.73
C PHE A 127 -13.41 2.51 -1.27
N SER A 128 -14.16 1.44 -1.02
CA SER A 128 -14.57 1.01 0.32
C SER A 128 -14.18 -0.45 0.53
N LEU A 129 -13.38 -0.72 1.57
CA LEU A 129 -12.92 -2.07 1.90
C LEU A 129 -14.04 -2.88 2.56
N GLN A 130 -14.10 -4.17 2.26
CA GLN A 130 -15.05 -5.09 2.89
C GLN A 130 -14.69 -5.29 4.37
N LYS A 131 -15.70 -5.17 5.23
CA LYS A 131 -15.58 -5.25 6.69
C LYS A 131 -14.88 -6.53 7.17
N ASP A 132 -15.25 -7.67 6.58
CA ASP A 132 -14.69 -8.97 6.96
C ASP A 132 -13.23 -9.13 6.54
N LYS A 133 -12.88 -8.62 5.36
CA LYS A 133 -11.50 -8.64 4.85
C LYS A 133 -10.55 -7.81 5.71
N LEU A 134 -11.05 -6.76 6.36
CA LEU A 134 -10.29 -5.92 7.26
C LEU A 134 -9.99 -6.56 8.63
N LYS A 135 -10.72 -7.59 9.06
CA LYS A 135 -10.54 -8.19 10.41
C LYS A 135 -9.13 -8.75 10.63
N VAL A 136 -8.45 -9.15 9.56
CA VAL A 136 -7.07 -9.65 9.57
C VAL A 136 -6.08 -8.69 10.25
N ILE A 137 -6.35 -7.38 10.26
CA ILE A 137 -5.45 -6.41 10.89
C ILE A 137 -5.42 -6.52 12.42
N PHE A 138 -6.40 -7.20 13.03
CA PHE A 138 -6.44 -7.45 14.47
C PHE A 138 -5.61 -8.67 14.88
N GLU A 139 -5.25 -9.54 13.94
CA GLU A 139 -4.46 -10.75 14.18
C GLU A 139 -2.98 -10.42 14.44
N GLU A 140 -2.36 -11.12 15.40
CA GLU A 140 -0.92 -11.04 15.66
C GLU A 140 -0.14 -12.04 14.79
N THR A 141 -0.43 -12.04 13.48
CA THR A 141 0.19 -12.89 12.46
C THR A 141 1.09 -12.07 11.55
N GLU A 142 1.97 -12.72 10.78
CA GLU A 142 2.76 -12.06 9.74
C GLU A 142 1.86 -11.36 8.72
N LYS A 143 0.76 -12.02 8.34
CA LYS A 143 -0.28 -11.48 7.47
C LYS A 143 -0.91 -10.23 8.05
N GLY A 144 -1.41 -10.30 9.29
CA GLY A 144 -2.00 -9.16 9.98
C GLY A 144 -1.04 -7.98 10.04
N ASN A 145 0.25 -8.24 10.31
CA ASN A 145 1.28 -7.21 10.29
C ASN A 145 1.50 -6.60 8.90
N ALA A 146 1.58 -7.43 7.86
CA ALA A 146 1.70 -6.95 6.50
C ALA A 146 0.52 -6.09 6.06
N MET A 147 -0.71 -6.51 6.39
CA MET A 147 -1.92 -5.77 6.08
C MET A 147 -1.98 -4.44 6.83
N ARG A 148 -1.60 -4.39 8.12
CA ARG A 148 -1.53 -3.12 8.89
C ARG A 148 -0.59 -2.11 8.25
N ILE A 149 0.61 -2.55 7.86
CA ILE A 149 1.61 -1.68 7.22
C ILE A 149 1.12 -1.22 5.84
N ALA A 150 0.61 -2.15 5.02
CA ALA A 150 0.10 -1.79 3.69
C ALA A 150 -1.07 -0.82 3.77
N LEU A 151 -2.00 -1.05 4.69
CA LEU A 151 -3.20 -0.23 4.88
C LEU A 151 -2.87 1.17 5.40
N SER A 152 -1.91 1.29 6.31
CA SER A 152 -1.48 2.60 6.85
C SER A 152 -0.91 3.50 5.75
N TYR A 153 -0.04 2.93 4.91
CA TYR A 153 0.52 3.63 3.77
C TYR A 153 -0.52 3.91 2.69
N TRP A 154 -1.39 2.94 2.36
CA TRP A 154 -2.45 3.13 1.36
C TRP A 154 -3.41 4.26 1.76
N LEU A 155 -3.89 4.27 3.01
CA LEU A 155 -4.79 5.31 3.52
C LEU A 155 -4.16 6.71 3.43
N LYS A 156 -2.88 6.84 3.80
CA LYS A 156 -2.14 8.11 3.66
C LYS A 156 -1.96 8.51 2.19
N GLY A 157 -1.65 7.54 1.32
CA GLY A 157 -1.51 7.76 -0.12
C GLY A 157 -2.79 8.31 -0.73
N ILE A 158 -3.92 7.62 -0.53
CA ILE A 158 -5.21 8.03 -1.13
C ILE A 158 -5.77 9.33 -0.54
N ALA A 159 -5.39 9.70 0.69
CA ALA A 159 -5.80 10.95 1.32
C ALA A 159 -5.06 12.18 0.78
N SER A 160 -3.83 11.99 0.30
CA SER A 160 -2.96 13.08 -0.09
C SER A 160 -3.36 13.71 -1.44
N LYS A 161 -3.18 15.02 -1.54
CA LYS A 161 -3.24 15.78 -2.80
C LYS A 161 -1.86 15.92 -3.46
N GLU A 162 -0.79 15.67 -2.69
CA GLU A 162 0.59 15.76 -3.18
C GLU A 162 0.96 14.49 -3.94
N LYS A 163 1.17 14.63 -5.26
CA LYS A 163 1.33 13.51 -6.20
C LYS A 163 2.47 12.56 -5.84
N TYR A 164 3.62 13.12 -5.52
CA TYR A 164 4.83 12.37 -5.24
C TYR A 164 4.80 11.74 -3.85
N TYR A 165 4.22 12.43 -2.86
CA TYR A 165 3.92 11.85 -1.56
C TYR A 165 2.98 10.65 -1.68
N LYS A 166 1.91 10.81 -2.49
CA LYS A 166 0.96 9.75 -2.79
C LYS A 166 1.68 8.55 -3.43
N PHE A 167 2.54 8.78 -4.42
CA PHE A 167 3.30 7.72 -5.07
C PHE A 167 4.22 6.97 -4.09
N ASP A 168 5.01 7.67 -3.28
CA ASP A 168 5.88 7.03 -2.27
C ASP A 168 5.07 6.14 -1.33
N HIS A 169 3.95 6.64 -0.81
CA HIS A 169 3.12 5.89 0.13
C HIS A 169 2.43 4.70 -0.55
N LEU A 170 1.86 4.87 -1.74
CA LEU A 170 1.26 3.77 -2.49
C LEU A 170 2.31 2.71 -2.87
N TRP A 171 3.52 3.13 -3.27
CA TRP A 171 4.61 2.22 -3.53
C TRP A 171 4.99 1.43 -2.27
N ARG A 172 5.15 2.07 -1.10
CA ARG A 172 5.44 1.37 0.17
C ARG A 172 4.35 0.39 0.57
N ALA A 173 3.09 0.74 0.34
CA ALA A 173 1.97 -0.16 0.56
C ALA A 173 2.06 -1.39 -0.35
N TYR A 174 2.27 -1.18 -1.65
CA TYR A 174 2.41 -2.28 -2.62
C TYR A 174 3.66 -3.13 -2.34
N ASN A 175 4.78 -2.51 -1.99
CA ASN A 175 6.00 -3.16 -1.57
C ASN A 175 5.77 -4.13 -0.43
N ARG A 176 5.08 -3.68 0.62
CA ARG A 176 4.77 -4.57 1.73
C ARG A 176 3.93 -5.78 1.30
N LEU A 177 2.95 -5.57 0.41
CA LEU A 177 2.09 -6.64 -0.09
C LEU A 177 2.86 -7.66 -0.95
N PHE A 178 3.70 -7.18 -1.88
CA PHE A 178 4.48 -8.11 -2.71
C PHE A 178 5.57 -8.81 -1.92
N MET A 179 6.16 -8.17 -0.91
CA MET A 179 7.14 -8.82 -0.03
C MET A 179 6.49 -9.94 0.78
N TYR A 180 5.27 -9.73 1.28
CA TYR A 180 4.49 -10.77 1.95
C TYR A 180 4.14 -11.93 1.00
N GLN A 181 3.57 -11.63 -0.17
CA GLN A 181 3.24 -12.64 -1.18
C GLN A 181 4.48 -13.46 -1.62
N GLY A 182 5.60 -12.77 -1.79
CA GLY A 182 6.84 -13.38 -2.23
C GLY A 182 7.47 -14.28 -1.17
N ASN A 183 7.44 -13.83 0.09
CA ASN A 183 8.08 -14.47 1.25
C ASN A 183 9.52 -14.92 0.94
N THR A 184 10.33 -13.97 0.48
CA THR A 184 11.78 -14.14 0.25
C THR A 184 12.53 -12.90 0.68
N SER A 185 13.84 -13.01 0.93
CA SER A 185 14.69 -11.87 1.31
C SER A 185 14.99 -10.91 0.15
N LYS A 186 14.84 -11.35 -1.10
CA LYS A 186 15.14 -10.56 -2.30
C LYS A 186 13.87 -9.91 -2.86
N GLU A 187 13.87 -8.58 -2.95
CA GLU A 187 12.76 -7.79 -3.47
C GLU A 187 12.36 -8.21 -4.89
N VAL A 188 13.34 -8.46 -5.76
CA VAL A 188 13.12 -8.86 -7.16
C VAL A 188 12.41 -10.21 -7.28
N ASP A 189 12.72 -11.16 -6.39
CA ASP A 189 12.08 -12.47 -6.37
C ASP A 189 10.62 -12.35 -5.89
N CYS A 190 10.37 -11.48 -4.90
CA CYS A 190 9.03 -11.15 -4.43
C CYS A 190 8.18 -10.49 -5.53
N MET A 191 8.76 -9.54 -6.28
CA MET A 191 8.13 -8.92 -7.45
C MET A 191 7.78 -9.96 -8.53
N SER A 192 8.69 -10.90 -8.81
CA SER A 192 8.43 -11.99 -9.75
C SER A 192 7.25 -12.86 -9.33
N LYS A 193 7.19 -13.24 -8.05
CA LYS A 193 6.06 -14.01 -7.49
C LYS A 193 4.75 -13.25 -7.51
N MET A 194 4.76 -11.94 -7.21
CA MET A 194 3.57 -11.09 -7.33
C MET A 194 3.09 -10.97 -8.78
N ARG A 195 3.99 -10.87 -9.76
CA ARG A 195 3.62 -10.91 -11.18
C ARG A 195 2.87 -12.20 -11.53
N ILE A 196 3.42 -13.35 -11.13
CA ILE A 196 2.78 -14.66 -11.39
C ILE A 196 1.41 -14.72 -10.73
N PHE A 197 1.30 -14.25 -9.48
CA PHE A 197 0.02 -14.17 -8.78
C PHE A 197 -1.01 -13.33 -9.53
N ILE A 198 -0.64 -12.13 -9.99
CA ILE A 198 -1.55 -11.24 -10.72
C ILE A 198 -2.04 -11.90 -12.02
N ILE A 199 -1.13 -12.48 -12.80
CA ILE A 199 -1.45 -13.14 -14.07
C ILE A 199 -2.42 -14.32 -13.86
N ASN A 200 -2.15 -15.16 -12.86
CA ASN A 200 -2.96 -16.35 -12.58
C ASN A 200 -4.32 -16.02 -11.95
N ASN A 201 -4.51 -14.81 -11.41
CA ASN A 201 -5.72 -14.41 -10.70
C ASN A 201 -6.36 -13.15 -11.30
N LYS A 202 -6.35 -13.03 -12.64
CA LYS A 202 -6.82 -11.83 -13.37
C LYS A 202 -8.22 -11.34 -12.96
N ASN A 203 -9.10 -12.27 -12.58
CA ASN A 203 -10.48 -11.99 -12.15
C ASN A 203 -10.57 -11.17 -10.85
N LEU A 204 -9.50 -11.12 -10.04
CA LEU A 204 -9.45 -10.30 -8.83
C LEU A 204 -9.18 -8.81 -9.13
N PHE A 205 -8.72 -8.49 -10.33
CA PHE A 205 -8.18 -7.17 -10.69
C PHE A 205 -9.06 -6.38 -11.66
N THR A 206 -10.38 -6.54 -11.58
CA THR A 206 -11.33 -5.96 -12.55
C THR A 206 -11.23 -4.44 -12.69
N ASN A 207 -11.02 -3.71 -11.60
CA ASN A 207 -10.92 -2.25 -11.61
C ASN A 207 -9.56 -1.81 -12.14
N THR A 208 -8.48 -2.50 -11.75
CA THR A 208 -7.14 -2.21 -12.28
C THR A 208 -7.05 -2.54 -13.77
N LEU A 209 -7.70 -3.62 -14.21
CA LEU A 209 -7.87 -3.96 -15.64
C LEU A 209 -8.63 -2.86 -16.38
N LYS A 210 -9.72 -2.34 -15.83
CA LYS A 210 -10.46 -1.23 -16.45
C LYS A 210 -9.57 0.00 -16.68
N ILE A 211 -8.69 0.32 -15.74
CA ILE A 211 -7.73 1.44 -15.87
C ILE A 211 -6.68 1.12 -16.93
N THR A 212 -6.03 -0.03 -16.81
CA THR A 212 -4.92 -0.41 -17.72
C THR A 212 -5.37 -0.66 -19.15
N ASN A 213 -6.58 -1.20 -19.35
CA ASN A 213 -7.16 -1.40 -20.68
C ASN A 213 -7.61 -0.11 -21.37
N ALA A 214 -7.80 0.98 -20.63
CA ALA A 214 -8.15 2.27 -21.21
C ALA A 214 -6.97 2.95 -21.91
N TYR A 215 -5.72 2.52 -21.64
CA TYR A 215 -4.54 3.11 -22.26
C TYR A 215 -4.48 2.79 -23.75
N THR A 216 -4.36 3.84 -24.55
CA THR A 216 -3.97 3.75 -25.95
C THR A 216 -2.48 3.45 -26.09
N ASN A 217 -2.04 3.01 -27.29
CA ASN A 217 -0.62 2.79 -27.55
C ASN A 217 0.20 4.08 -27.36
N ASN A 218 -0.35 5.23 -27.73
CA ASN A 218 0.31 6.53 -27.55
C ASN A 218 0.51 6.85 -26.07
N GLU A 219 -0.52 6.64 -25.23
CA GLU A 219 -0.41 6.89 -23.79
C GLU A 219 0.53 5.90 -23.10
N LEU A 220 0.57 4.64 -23.55
CA LEU A 220 1.61 3.71 -23.13
C LEU A 220 2.99 4.21 -23.54
N ARG A 221 3.13 4.85 -24.69
CA ARG A 221 4.42 5.34 -25.19
C ARG A 221 4.95 6.59 -24.47
N ASP A 222 4.07 7.42 -23.92
CA ASP A 222 4.39 8.65 -23.18
C ASP A 222 5.25 8.43 -21.94
N PHE A 223 5.20 7.22 -21.38
CA PHE A 223 6.10 6.83 -20.29
C PHE A 223 7.56 6.87 -20.75
N ARG A 224 8.48 7.14 -19.82
CA ARG A 224 9.93 7.30 -20.06
C ARG A 224 10.65 5.97 -20.27
N TRP A 225 10.15 5.12 -21.17
CA TRP A 225 10.72 3.80 -21.45
C TRP A 225 12.17 3.85 -21.87
N ARG A 226 12.58 4.86 -22.66
CA ARG A 226 13.98 5.06 -23.00
C ARG A 226 14.84 5.16 -21.74
N SER A 227 14.46 6.00 -20.78
CA SER A 227 15.18 6.15 -19.52
C SER A 227 15.22 4.84 -18.74
N LEU A 228 14.10 4.10 -18.70
CA LEU A 228 14.05 2.78 -18.07
C LEU A 228 15.04 1.80 -18.72
N ILE A 229 15.02 1.67 -20.05
CA ILE A 229 15.89 0.73 -20.76
C ILE A 229 17.37 1.12 -20.60
N LEU A 230 17.67 2.40 -20.74
CA LEU A 230 19.05 2.89 -20.61
C LEU A 230 19.60 2.73 -19.19
N ASN A 231 18.74 2.86 -18.16
CA ASN A 231 19.11 2.67 -16.77
C ASN A 231 19.27 1.19 -16.41
N ASP A 232 18.21 0.40 -16.61
CA ASP A 232 18.15 -0.96 -16.10
C ASP A 232 19.08 -1.89 -16.87
N TYR A 233 19.28 -1.62 -18.16
CA TYR A 233 20.09 -2.42 -19.09
C TYR A 233 21.24 -1.59 -19.67
N ALA A 234 21.96 -0.86 -18.84
CA ALA A 234 23.00 0.09 -19.26
C ALA A 234 24.16 -0.50 -20.09
N THR A 235 24.47 -1.80 -19.94
CA THR A 235 25.67 -2.42 -20.52
C THR A 235 25.38 -3.75 -21.20
N SER A 236 26.29 -4.22 -22.06
CA SER A 236 26.20 -5.52 -22.75
C SER A 236 26.08 -6.71 -21.79
N LYS A 237 26.67 -6.63 -20.58
CA LYS A 237 26.49 -7.67 -19.55
C LYS A 237 25.04 -7.86 -19.11
N LYS A 238 24.17 -6.88 -19.37
CA LYS A 238 22.74 -6.92 -19.03
C LYS A 238 21.85 -7.25 -20.23
N THR A 239 22.42 -7.56 -21.41
CA THR A 239 21.66 -7.89 -22.62
C THR A 239 20.72 -9.07 -22.41
N LYS A 240 21.20 -10.13 -21.75
CA LYS A 240 20.36 -11.31 -21.46
C LYS A 240 19.15 -10.95 -20.60
N ALA A 241 19.33 -10.07 -19.61
CA ALA A 241 18.22 -9.59 -18.78
C ALA A 241 17.22 -8.72 -19.56
N PHE A 242 17.68 -7.95 -20.55
CA PHE A 242 16.80 -7.19 -21.45
C PHE A 242 16.01 -8.12 -22.39
N HIS A 243 16.67 -9.10 -22.99
CA HIS A 243 16.03 -10.17 -23.75
C HIS A 243 14.94 -10.86 -22.92
N ASP A 244 15.29 -11.36 -21.73
CA ASP A 244 14.34 -12.07 -20.86
C ASP A 244 13.23 -11.14 -20.34
N PHE A 245 13.46 -9.83 -20.30
CA PHE A 245 12.41 -8.86 -20.03
C PHE A 245 11.35 -8.79 -21.13
N ILE A 246 11.77 -8.79 -22.40
CA ILE A 246 10.84 -8.77 -23.53
C ILE A 246 10.03 -10.07 -23.58
N LEU A 247 10.72 -11.22 -23.50
CA LEU A 247 10.11 -12.55 -23.62
C LEU A 247 9.10 -12.88 -22.51
N ARG A 248 9.07 -12.11 -21.42
CA ARG A 248 8.12 -12.32 -20.32
C ARG A 248 6.69 -11.89 -20.68
N TYR A 249 6.46 -11.15 -21.75
CA TYR A 249 5.14 -10.60 -22.07
C TYR A 249 4.67 -11.06 -23.44
N HIS A 250 3.37 -11.15 -23.63
CA HIS A 250 2.67 -11.67 -24.81
C HIS A 250 1.56 -10.73 -25.29
N ASP A 251 1.15 -9.73 -24.50
CA ASP A 251 0.13 -8.76 -24.92
C ASP A 251 0.58 -7.94 -26.15
N ILE A 252 -0.25 -7.91 -27.19
CA ILE A 252 0.03 -7.19 -28.44
C ILE A 252 0.37 -5.69 -28.24
N ARG A 253 -0.22 -5.01 -27.25
CA ARG A 253 0.10 -3.60 -26.96
C ARG A 253 1.51 -3.47 -26.39
N ILE A 254 1.89 -4.41 -25.52
CA ILE A 254 3.25 -4.48 -24.97
C ILE A 254 4.25 -4.83 -26.09
N MET A 255 3.89 -5.73 -27.01
CA MET A 255 4.74 -6.06 -28.17
C MET A 255 4.98 -4.86 -29.08
N LYS A 256 3.94 -4.06 -29.36
CA LYS A 256 4.06 -2.79 -30.10
C LYS A 256 5.01 -1.83 -29.40
N LEU A 257 4.83 -1.63 -28.10
CA LEU A 257 5.73 -0.82 -27.29
C LEU A 257 7.18 -1.33 -27.33
N PHE A 258 7.38 -2.65 -27.19
CA PHE A 258 8.71 -3.25 -27.24
C PHE A 258 9.39 -3.07 -28.59
N ASN A 259 8.65 -3.20 -29.68
CA ASN A 259 9.16 -2.93 -31.02
C ASN A 259 9.70 -1.49 -31.15
N GLU A 260 9.00 -0.52 -30.57
CA GLU A 260 9.39 0.90 -30.63
C GLU A 260 10.60 1.26 -29.76
N ILE A 261 10.85 0.51 -28.68
CA ILE A 261 11.99 0.77 -27.77
C ILE A 261 13.20 -0.13 -28.08
N LEU A 262 13.02 -1.16 -28.92
CA LEU A 262 14.05 -2.10 -29.34
C LEU A 262 15.31 -1.42 -29.90
N PRO A 263 15.22 -0.31 -30.70
CA PRO A 263 16.39 0.37 -31.23
C PRO A 263 17.39 0.84 -30.16
N TYR A 264 16.97 1.04 -28.91
CA TYR A 264 17.88 1.47 -27.85
C TYR A 264 18.93 0.42 -27.45
N ARG A 265 18.71 -0.86 -27.79
CA ARG A 265 19.56 -1.99 -27.39
C ARG A 265 19.73 -3.05 -28.47
N ILE A 266 19.37 -2.74 -29.71
CA ILE A 266 19.45 -3.67 -30.84
C ILE A 266 20.89 -4.17 -31.08
N ASP A 267 21.88 -3.28 -31.00
CA ASP A 267 23.29 -3.64 -31.21
C ASP A 267 23.77 -4.67 -30.19
N PHE A 268 23.40 -4.49 -28.92
CA PHE A 268 23.74 -5.43 -27.86
C PHE A 268 23.07 -6.79 -28.08
N LEU A 269 21.81 -6.81 -28.52
CA LEU A 269 21.11 -8.05 -28.85
C LEU A 269 21.73 -8.78 -30.05
N ASN A 270 22.22 -8.05 -31.05
CA ASN A 270 22.91 -8.62 -32.20
C ASN A 270 24.26 -9.22 -31.80
N GLN A 271 25.05 -8.50 -30.99
CA GLN A 271 26.35 -8.97 -30.50
C GLN A 271 26.23 -10.29 -29.72
N GLU A 272 25.16 -10.44 -28.93
CA GLU A 272 24.91 -11.65 -28.12
C GLU A 272 24.08 -12.72 -28.88
N ASN A 273 23.79 -12.54 -30.17
CA ASN A 273 22.95 -13.44 -30.99
C ASN A 273 21.53 -13.68 -30.43
N LEU A 274 20.98 -12.71 -29.70
CA LEU A 274 19.66 -12.77 -29.06
C LEU A 274 18.55 -12.05 -29.85
N PHE A 275 18.92 -11.20 -30.83
CA PHE A 275 17.98 -10.35 -31.57
C PHE A 275 16.89 -11.14 -32.32
N ARG A 276 17.28 -12.20 -33.05
CA ARG A 276 16.31 -13.01 -33.82
C ARG A 276 15.22 -13.61 -32.94
N ASN A 277 15.59 -14.05 -31.73
CA ASN A 277 14.63 -14.58 -30.78
C ASN A 277 13.63 -13.50 -30.34
N VAL A 278 14.13 -12.32 -29.95
CA VAL A 278 13.29 -11.17 -29.58
C VAL A 278 12.34 -10.76 -30.71
N GLN A 279 12.84 -10.66 -31.95
CA GLN A 279 12.02 -10.28 -33.09
C GLN A 279 10.92 -11.32 -33.37
N THR A 280 11.26 -12.62 -33.32
CA THR A 280 10.29 -13.71 -33.48
C THR A 280 9.22 -13.67 -32.40
N HIS A 281 9.62 -13.43 -31.15
CA HIS A 281 8.70 -13.29 -30.02
C HIS A 281 7.74 -12.11 -30.21
N ILE A 282 8.25 -10.93 -30.59
CA ILE A 282 7.41 -9.74 -30.84
C ILE A 282 6.42 -9.99 -31.98
N SER A 283 6.87 -10.58 -33.08
CA SER A 283 6.01 -10.80 -34.27
C SER A 283 4.97 -11.91 -34.10
N SER A 284 5.23 -12.92 -33.26
CA SER A 284 4.32 -14.06 -33.06
C SER A 284 3.19 -13.78 -32.06
N ASN A 285 3.39 -12.82 -31.15
CA ASN A 285 2.42 -12.47 -30.12
C ASN A 285 1.44 -11.38 -30.59
N THR A 286 0.34 -11.81 -31.21
CA THR A 286 -0.66 -10.94 -31.85
C THR A 286 -2.00 -10.84 -31.09
N THR A 287 -2.08 -11.44 -29.91
CA THR A 287 -3.30 -11.52 -29.08
C THR A 287 -3.29 -10.57 -27.90
N LEU A 288 -4.48 -10.27 -27.36
CA LEU A 288 -4.62 -9.49 -26.13
C LEU A 288 -4.40 -10.37 -24.89
N HIS A 289 -3.58 -9.87 -23.97
CA HIS A 289 -3.30 -10.47 -22.67
C HIS A 289 -3.39 -9.39 -21.58
N ASP A 290 -4.55 -8.76 -21.47
CA ASP A 290 -4.82 -7.55 -20.65
C ASP A 290 -4.15 -7.52 -19.27
N VAL A 291 -4.18 -8.65 -18.56
CA VAL A 291 -3.61 -8.76 -17.22
C VAL A 291 -2.12 -8.45 -17.16
N GLU A 292 -1.39 -8.61 -18.26
CA GLU A 292 0.04 -8.37 -18.34
C GLU A 292 0.43 -6.88 -18.27
N LEU A 293 -0.48 -5.96 -18.62
CA LEU A 293 -0.25 -4.53 -18.46
C LEU A 293 -0.12 -4.13 -16.98
N ILE A 294 -0.83 -4.83 -16.08
CA ILE A 294 -0.77 -4.56 -14.64
C ILE A 294 0.65 -4.72 -14.12
N PRO A 295 1.32 -5.89 -14.18
CA PRO A 295 2.68 -6.05 -13.69
C PRO A 295 3.71 -5.25 -14.50
N LEU A 296 3.49 -5.00 -15.80
CA LEU A 296 4.38 -4.13 -16.56
C LEU A 296 4.45 -2.73 -15.94
N LEU A 297 3.28 -2.13 -15.64
CA LEU A 297 3.19 -0.77 -15.12
C LEU A 297 3.41 -0.70 -13.60
N SER A 298 2.82 -1.61 -12.83
CA SER A 298 2.84 -1.56 -11.36
C SER A 298 4.08 -2.20 -10.74
N ILE A 299 4.72 -3.17 -11.41
CA ILE A 299 5.95 -3.81 -10.91
C ILE A 299 7.14 -3.23 -11.63
N LYS A 300 7.28 -3.48 -12.94
CA LYS A 300 8.52 -3.11 -13.64
C LYS A 300 8.69 -1.60 -13.74
N TYR A 301 7.68 -0.89 -14.23
CA TYR A 301 7.78 0.54 -14.46
C TYR A 301 7.78 1.34 -13.16
N ALA A 302 6.85 1.10 -12.24
CA ALA A 302 6.82 1.80 -10.95
C ALA A 302 8.10 1.57 -10.12
N TYR A 303 8.73 0.39 -10.19
CA TYR A 303 10.02 0.14 -9.55
C TYR A 303 11.14 1.04 -10.12
N PHE A 304 11.19 1.18 -11.44
CA PHE A 304 12.12 2.10 -12.10
C PHE A 304 11.91 3.54 -11.63
N VAL A 305 10.65 4.01 -11.61
CA VAL A 305 10.30 5.37 -11.17
C VAL A 305 10.70 5.59 -9.72
N ARG A 306 10.39 4.66 -8.83
CA ARG A 306 10.79 4.72 -7.42
C ARG A 306 12.30 4.85 -7.29
N ASN A 307 13.08 4.03 -7.99
CA ASN A 307 14.53 4.11 -7.89
C ASN A 307 15.00 5.48 -8.35
N LYS A 308 14.58 5.94 -9.54
CA LYS A 308 15.00 7.23 -10.09
C LYS A 308 14.63 8.41 -9.18
N MET A 309 13.47 8.38 -8.52
CA MET A 309 12.99 9.47 -7.69
C MET A 309 13.72 9.65 -6.35
N PHE A 310 14.19 8.56 -5.73
CA PHE A 310 14.77 8.59 -4.38
C PHE A 310 16.27 8.36 -4.35
N HIS A 311 16.94 8.39 -5.50
CA HIS A 311 18.40 8.40 -5.58
C HIS A 311 18.93 9.82 -5.31
N GLY A 312 19.76 9.97 -4.28
CA GLY A 312 20.34 11.25 -3.84
C GLY A 312 21.31 11.92 -4.82
N GLU A 313 21.51 11.35 -6.00
CA GLU A 313 22.37 11.88 -7.07
C GLU A 313 21.59 12.77 -8.06
N ILE A 314 20.26 12.87 -7.91
CA ILE A 314 19.37 13.65 -8.79
C ILE A 314 18.63 14.70 -7.95
N PRO A 315 18.48 15.95 -8.43
CA PRO A 315 17.66 16.96 -7.76
C PRO A 315 16.23 16.47 -7.50
N ASP A 316 15.65 16.88 -6.37
CA ASP A 316 14.29 16.52 -5.97
C ASP A 316 13.29 16.86 -7.08
N SER A 317 12.54 15.86 -7.53
CA SER A 317 11.57 16.00 -8.63
C SER A 317 10.36 16.88 -8.28
N THR A 318 10.18 17.20 -6.98
CA THR A 318 9.20 18.15 -6.49
C THR A 318 9.71 19.59 -6.46
N PHE A 319 11.03 19.80 -6.54
CA PHE A 319 11.63 21.14 -6.54
C PHE A 319 11.59 21.75 -7.96
N LYS A 320 10.39 22.18 -8.36
CA LYS A 320 10.12 22.72 -9.70
C LYS A 320 9.04 23.80 -9.68
N ILE A 321 9.09 24.68 -10.69
CA ILE A 321 8.16 25.82 -10.83
C ILE A 321 6.91 25.44 -11.65
N HIS A 322 7.04 24.51 -12.60
CA HIS A 322 5.96 24.09 -13.49
C HIS A 322 5.81 22.57 -13.55
N LYS A 323 4.60 22.13 -13.90
CA LYS A 323 4.32 20.72 -14.17
C LYS A 323 5.02 20.26 -15.44
N ASN A 324 5.39 18.99 -15.49
CA ASN A 324 6.02 18.33 -16.64
C ASN A 324 5.42 16.94 -16.86
N ASN A 325 5.91 16.22 -17.88
CA ASN A 325 5.42 14.88 -18.22
C ASN A 325 5.58 13.86 -17.09
N GLU A 326 6.55 14.06 -16.19
CA GLU A 326 6.73 13.21 -15.01
C GLU A 326 5.55 13.35 -14.04
N ASP A 327 4.89 14.51 -13.94
CA ASP A 327 3.67 14.64 -13.13
C ASP A 327 2.53 13.77 -13.67
N ILE A 328 2.34 13.76 -14.99
CA ILE A 328 1.29 12.97 -15.67
C ILE A 328 1.55 11.48 -15.48
N GLU A 329 2.81 11.07 -15.63
CA GLU A 329 3.27 9.71 -15.37
C GLU A 329 2.97 9.29 -13.92
N ILE A 330 3.27 10.15 -12.94
CA ILE A 330 3.06 9.84 -11.52
C ILE A 330 1.57 9.76 -11.19
N ASP A 331 0.73 10.63 -11.75
CA ASP A 331 -0.72 10.56 -11.59
C ASP A 331 -1.27 9.22 -12.14
N ARG A 332 -0.82 8.83 -13.34
CA ARG A 332 -1.16 7.53 -13.96
C ARG A 332 -0.75 6.35 -13.06
N LEU A 333 0.47 6.36 -12.51
CA LEU A 333 0.92 5.31 -11.58
C LEU A 333 0.16 5.32 -10.27
N ASN A 334 -0.20 6.48 -9.74
CA ASN A 334 -1.00 6.62 -8.53
C ASN A 334 -2.39 5.99 -8.70
N ASP A 335 -3.03 6.19 -9.86
CA ASP A 335 -4.33 5.60 -10.15
C ASP A 335 -4.26 4.07 -10.26
N ILE A 336 -3.24 3.54 -10.93
CA ILE A 336 -2.99 2.10 -11.03
C ILE A 336 -2.71 1.51 -9.65
N LEU A 337 -1.75 2.05 -8.90
CA LEU A 337 -1.33 1.51 -7.60
C LEU A 337 -2.44 1.61 -6.56
N SER A 338 -3.14 2.75 -6.46
CA SER A 338 -4.23 2.91 -5.48
C SER A 338 -5.35 1.88 -5.68
N THR A 339 -5.67 1.57 -6.93
CA THR A 339 -6.69 0.59 -7.32
C THR A 339 -6.20 -0.85 -7.11
N LEU A 340 -4.97 -1.16 -7.55
CA LEU A 340 -4.37 -2.48 -7.39
C LEU A 340 -4.23 -2.87 -5.91
N ILE A 341 -3.72 -1.95 -5.09
CA ILE A 341 -3.55 -2.17 -3.65
C ILE A 341 -4.91 -2.38 -2.98
N PHE A 342 -5.93 -1.62 -3.37
CA PHE A 342 -7.29 -1.84 -2.88
C PHE A 342 -7.78 -3.26 -3.19
N GLU A 343 -7.63 -3.72 -4.44
CA GLU A 343 -8.04 -5.07 -4.85
C GLU A 343 -7.24 -6.17 -4.12
N LEU A 344 -5.95 -5.96 -3.87
CA LEU A 344 -5.13 -6.88 -3.07
C LEU A 344 -5.55 -6.92 -1.60
N LEU A 345 -5.80 -5.75 -0.98
CA LEU A 345 -6.28 -5.67 0.41
C LEU A 345 -7.66 -6.30 0.58
N ASN A 346 -8.54 -6.12 -0.41
CA ASN A 346 -9.90 -6.67 -0.39
C ASN A 346 -9.96 -8.16 -0.73
N ASN A 347 -8.91 -8.72 -1.32
CA ASN A 347 -8.75 -10.15 -1.61
C ASN A 347 -7.56 -10.74 -0.84
N ASN A 348 -7.29 -10.23 0.36
CA ASN A 348 -6.08 -10.61 1.11
C ASN A 348 -6.07 -12.11 1.50
N ASP A 349 -7.22 -12.79 1.50
CA ASP A 349 -7.36 -14.25 1.65
C ASP A 349 -6.71 -15.04 0.52
N MET A 350 -6.55 -14.45 -0.66
CA MET A 350 -5.85 -15.06 -1.80
C MET A 350 -4.33 -14.87 -1.75
N LEU A 351 -3.85 -13.96 -0.90
CA LEU A 351 -2.42 -13.77 -0.66
C LEU A 351 -1.87 -14.91 0.20
N ARG A 352 -0.60 -15.22 -0.07
CA ARG A 352 0.14 -16.40 0.41
C ARG A 352 0.12 -16.61 1.92
#